data_AF-A0A510DTR6-F1
#
_entry.id   AF-A0A510DTR6-F1
#
_cell.length_a   1.000
_cell.length_b   1.000
_cell.length_c   1.000
_cell.angle_alpha   90.00
_cell.angle_beta   90.00
_cell.angle_gamma   90.00
#
_symmetry.space_group_name_H-M   'P 1'
#
loop_
_entity.id
_entity.type
_entity.pdbx_description
1 polymer ?
#
loop_
_entity_poly.entity_id
_entity_poly.type
_entity_poly.pdbx_seq_one_letter_code
_entity_poly.pdbx_strand_id
1 'polypeptide(L)'
;MSHENTHSQIDEYVKSNEDLQKAIELLKRDRKVTRVSLQFEFNLTTWKARKLYEELRFLCEKGLAFHIDETKELICQAYHGRVELITLHRGMEHLDFDEDLVKDEEELDEEEEEEE
;
A
#
# COMPACT_ATOMS: atom_id res chain seq x y z
N MET A 1 5.11 22.31 10.99
CA MET A 1 4.32 22.87 9.88
C MET A 1 4.88 22.35 8.57
N SER A 2 4.56 21.12 8.14
CA SER A 2 5.21 20.54 6.93
C SER A 2 4.41 19.49 6.15
N HIS A 3 3.19 19.10 6.57
CA HIS A 3 2.44 18.04 5.89
C HIS A 3 1.49 18.54 4.77
N GLU A 4 0.90 19.73 4.91
CA GLU A 4 -0.01 20.27 3.87
C GLU A 4 0.71 20.64 2.56
N ASN A 5 2.01 20.95 2.63
CA ASN A 5 2.80 21.35 1.45
C ASN A 5 3.16 20.16 0.56
N THR A 6 3.42 18.98 1.15
CA THR A 6 3.85 17.80 0.38
C THR A 6 2.73 17.21 -0.47
N HIS A 7 1.49 17.21 0.05
CA HIS A 7 0.35 16.65 -0.69
C HIS A 7 -0.01 17.52 -1.91
N SER A 8 -0.01 18.84 -1.72
CA SER A 8 -0.28 19.82 -2.78
C SER A 8 0.76 19.75 -3.91
N GLN A 9 2.04 19.55 -3.56
CA GLN A 9 3.13 19.38 -4.53
C GLN A 9 3.02 18.08 -5.32
N ILE A 10 2.60 16.98 -4.69
CA ILE A 10 2.36 15.70 -5.38
C ILE A 10 1.26 15.86 -6.42
N ASP A 11 0.14 16.49 -6.05
CA ASP A 11 -0.99 16.66 -6.95
C ASP A 11 -0.63 17.55 -8.15
N GLU A 12 0.11 18.63 -7.94
CA GLU A 12 0.58 19.49 -9.03
C GLU A 12 1.58 18.76 -9.95
N TYR A 13 2.50 17.99 -9.37
CA TYR A 13 3.44 17.19 -10.13
C TYR A 13 2.76 16.12 -10.98
N VAL A 14 1.76 15.41 -10.43
CA VAL A 14 0.95 14.45 -11.18
C VAL A 14 0.15 15.16 -12.28
N LYS A 15 -0.44 16.32 -12.01
CA LYS A 15 -1.20 17.11 -13.00
C LYS A 15 -0.34 17.57 -14.19
N SER A 16 0.94 17.81 -13.97
CA SER A 16 1.87 18.26 -15.03
C SER A 16 2.50 17.13 -15.84
N ASN A 17 2.33 15.86 -15.45
CA ASN A 17 2.94 14.71 -16.11
C ASN A 17 1.88 13.71 -16.60
N GLU A 18 1.58 13.76 -17.91
CA GLU A 18 0.58 12.89 -18.53
C GLU A 18 0.90 11.39 -18.42
N ASP A 19 2.18 11.02 -18.48
CA ASP A 19 2.59 9.61 -18.38
C ASP A 19 2.32 9.08 -16.96
N LEU A 20 2.56 9.90 -15.93
CA LEU A 20 2.23 9.56 -14.55
C LEU A 20 0.73 9.43 -14.33
N GLN A 21 -0.09 10.28 -14.95
CA GLN A 21 -1.55 10.16 -14.85
C GLN A 21 -2.02 8.82 -15.41
N LYS A 22 -1.56 8.45 -16.62
CA LYS A 22 -1.87 7.16 -17.23
C LYS A 22 -1.40 6.00 -16.36
N ALA A 23 -0.20 6.09 -15.77
CA ALA A 23 0.32 5.07 -14.88
C ALA A 23 -0.52 4.91 -13.59
N ILE A 24 -1.02 6.03 -13.04
CA ILE A 24 -1.94 6.03 -11.89
C ILE A 24 -3.30 5.44 -12.27
N GLU A 25 -3.83 5.74 -13.45
CA GLU A 25 -5.07 5.13 -13.96
C GLU A 25 -4.92 3.61 -14.11
N LEU A 26 -3.79 3.17 -14.69
CA LEU A 26 -3.44 1.75 -14.77
C LEU A 26 -3.39 1.12 -13.37
N LEU A 27 -2.77 1.80 -12.41
CA LEU A 27 -2.69 1.35 -11.02
C LEU A 27 -4.08 1.27 -10.35
N LYS A 28 -4.98 2.22 -10.62
CA LYS A 28 -6.36 2.17 -10.13
C LYS A 28 -7.16 1.01 -10.75
N ARG A 29 -6.97 0.75 -12.05
CA ARG A 29 -7.62 -0.33 -12.80
C ARG A 29 -7.16 -1.70 -12.34
N ASP A 30 -5.85 -1.93 -12.33
CA ASP A 30 -5.26 -3.26 -12.16
C ASP A 30 -4.87 -3.55 -10.71
N ARG A 31 -4.97 -2.56 -9.81
CA ARG A 31 -4.53 -2.59 -8.39
C ARG A 31 -3.04 -2.87 -8.18
N LYS A 32 -2.31 -3.14 -9.26
CA LYS A 32 -0.91 -3.53 -9.26
C LYS A 32 -0.27 -3.10 -10.56
N VAL A 33 0.90 -2.49 -10.47
CA VAL A 33 1.70 -2.08 -11.62
C VAL A 33 3.14 -2.52 -11.44
N THR A 34 3.74 -3.01 -12.51
CA THR A 34 5.16 -3.33 -12.60
C THR A 34 5.80 -2.49 -13.71
N ARG A 35 7.13 -2.40 -13.72
CA ARG A 35 7.85 -1.80 -14.86
C ARG A 35 7.47 -2.46 -16.19
N VAL A 36 7.27 -3.77 -16.17
CA VAL A 36 6.94 -4.55 -17.37
C VAL A 36 5.53 -4.23 -17.88
N SER A 37 4.55 -4.09 -16.97
CA SER A 37 3.20 -3.70 -17.38
C SER A 37 3.17 -2.29 -17.99
N LEU A 38 3.90 -1.33 -17.40
CA LEU A 38 4.06 0.01 -18.00
C LEU A 38 4.70 -0.02 -19.38
N GLN A 39 5.70 -0.90 -19.56
CA GLN A 39 6.38 -1.05 -20.83
C GLN A 39 5.43 -1.52 -21.95
N PHE A 40 4.63 -2.54 -21.67
CA PHE A 40 3.73 -3.13 -22.67
C PHE A 40 2.45 -2.31 -22.87
N GLU A 41 1.81 -1.85 -21.79
CA GLU A 41 0.54 -1.11 -21.87
C GLU A 41 0.69 0.19 -22.66
N PHE A 42 1.81 0.89 -22.46
CA PHE A 42 2.07 2.19 -23.08
C PHE A 42 3.09 2.12 -24.23
N ASN A 43 3.48 0.92 -24.66
CA ASN A 43 4.48 0.68 -25.70
C ASN A 43 5.78 1.53 -25.50
N LEU A 44 6.27 1.56 -24.26
CA LEU A 44 7.42 2.35 -23.88
C LEU A 44 8.72 1.59 -24.13
N THR A 45 9.82 2.32 -24.32
CA THR A 45 11.15 1.72 -24.24
C THR A 45 11.45 1.28 -22.81
N THR A 46 12.35 0.31 -22.65
CA THR A 46 12.81 -0.17 -21.32
C THR A 46 13.21 0.97 -20.38
N TRP A 47 13.91 1.97 -20.91
CA TRP A 47 14.39 3.10 -20.11
C TRP A 47 13.26 4.06 -19.70
N LYS A 48 12.33 4.37 -20.61
CA LYS A 48 11.15 5.19 -20.29
C LYS A 48 10.25 4.50 -19.26
N ALA A 49 9.98 3.21 -19.44
CA ALA A 49 9.21 2.42 -18.49
C ALA A 49 9.88 2.38 -17.10
N ARG A 50 11.22 2.26 -17.05
CA ARG A 50 11.97 2.32 -15.80
C ARG A 50 11.82 3.67 -15.11
N LYS A 51 11.97 4.77 -15.85
CA LYS A 51 11.83 6.13 -15.29
C LYS A 51 10.43 6.35 -14.72
N LEU A 52 9.40 6.03 -15.51
CA LEU A 52 7.99 6.17 -15.09
C LEU A 52 7.67 5.31 -13.86
N TYR A 53 8.22 4.09 -13.82
CA TYR A 53 8.07 3.20 -12.66
C TYR A 53 8.70 3.80 -11.39
N GLU A 54 9.91 4.36 -11.46
CA GLU A 54 10.55 4.98 -10.30
C GLU A 54 9.83 6.25 -9.83
N GLU A 55 9.29 7.05 -10.76
CA GLU A 55 8.45 8.22 -10.41
C GLU A 55 7.17 7.78 -9.69
N LEU A 56 6.46 6.77 -10.22
CA LEU A 56 5.27 6.22 -9.57
C LEU A 56 5.60 5.62 -8.20
N ARG A 57 6.70 4.87 -8.11
CA ARG A 57 7.19 4.30 -6.85
C ARG A 57 7.46 5.39 -5.81
N PHE A 58 8.15 6.46 -6.21
CA PHE A 58 8.42 7.59 -5.33
C PHE A 58 7.13 8.23 -4.81
N LEU A 59 6.12 8.42 -5.67
CA LEU A 59 4.83 8.94 -5.23
C LEU A 59 4.15 8.03 -4.19
N CYS A 60 4.22 6.72 -4.39
CA CYS A 60 3.70 5.75 -3.41
C CYS A 60 4.46 5.82 -2.09
N GLU A 61 5.79 5.94 -2.11
CA GLU A 61 6.62 6.14 -0.90
C GLU A 61 6.31 7.47 -0.18
N LYS A 62 5.80 8.47 -0.91
CA LYS A 62 5.35 9.76 -0.33
C LYS A 62 3.91 9.74 0.18
N GLY A 63 3.21 8.61 0.10
CA GLY A 63 1.87 8.46 0.64
C GLY A 63 0.76 8.80 -0.36
N LEU A 64 0.94 8.48 -1.64
CA LEU A 64 -0.14 8.54 -2.62
C LEU A 64 -1.30 7.65 -2.16
N ALA A 65 -2.46 8.27 -1.92
CA ALA A 65 -3.68 7.60 -1.51
C ALA A 65 -4.88 8.12 -2.31
N PHE A 66 -5.91 7.29 -2.44
CA PHE A 66 -7.15 7.63 -3.13
C PHE A 66 -8.34 7.34 -2.22
N HIS A 67 -9.08 8.38 -1.87
CA HIS A 67 -10.30 8.26 -1.09
C HIS A 67 -11.41 7.64 -1.96
N ILE A 68 -12.04 6.56 -1.49
CA ILE A 68 -13.20 5.95 -2.15
C ILE A 68 -14.48 6.46 -1.50
N ASP A 69 -14.58 6.30 -0.18
CA ASP A 69 -15.72 6.68 0.65
C ASP A 69 -15.23 6.99 2.09
N GLU A 70 -16.13 7.47 2.94
CA GLU A 70 -15.82 7.89 4.32
C GLU A 70 -15.13 6.80 5.16
N THR A 71 -15.29 5.54 4.78
CA THR A 71 -14.78 4.36 5.50
C THR A 71 -13.64 3.66 4.78
N LYS A 72 -13.32 4.02 3.53
CA LYS A 72 -12.37 3.28 2.68
C LYS A 72 -11.46 4.19 1.88
N GLU A 73 -10.17 3.89 1.99
CA GLU A 73 -9.12 4.55 1.23
C GLU A 73 -8.21 3.52 0.58
N LEU A 74 -7.71 3.82 -0.61
CA LEU A 74 -6.71 3.01 -1.31
C LEU A 74 -5.36 3.65 -1.08
N ILE A 75 -4.47 2.96 -0.41
CA ILE A 75 -3.11 3.44 -0.18
C ILE A 75 -2.18 2.76 -1.18
N CYS A 76 -1.35 3.56 -1.84
CA CYS A 76 -0.29 3.01 -2.67
C CYS A 76 0.90 2.55 -1.83
N GLN A 77 1.34 1.32 -2.06
CA GLN A 77 2.52 0.76 -1.44
C GLN A 77 3.51 0.27 -2.50
N ALA A 78 4.77 0.66 -2.32
CA ALA A 78 5.88 0.20 -3.14
C ALA A 78 6.50 -1.07 -2.57
N TYR A 79 6.68 -2.08 -3.41
CA TYR A 79 7.38 -3.31 -3.13
C TYR A 79 8.54 -3.49 -4.11
N HIS A 80 9.41 -4.47 -3.84
CA HIS A 80 10.49 -4.79 -4.77
C HIS A 80 9.94 -5.25 -6.13
N GLY A 81 10.06 -4.39 -7.15
CA GLY A 81 9.65 -4.66 -8.53
C GLY A 81 8.17 -4.44 -8.87
N ARG A 82 7.35 -3.96 -7.92
CA ARG A 82 5.95 -3.60 -8.17
C ARG A 82 5.44 -2.52 -7.23
N VAL A 83 4.39 -1.82 -7.64
CA VAL A 83 3.56 -0.96 -6.79
C VAL A 83 2.14 -1.50 -6.76
N GLU A 84 1.48 -1.43 -5.61
CA GLU A 84 0.15 -2.00 -5.39
C GLU A 84 -0.75 -1.03 -4.63
N LEU A 85 -2.06 -1.06 -4.89
CA LEU A 85 -3.06 -0.37 -4.09
C LEU A 85 -3.69 -1.33 -3.10
N ILE A 86 -3.66 -0.96 -1.83
CA ILE A 86 -4.23 -1.74 -0.74
C ILE A 86 -5.39 -0.95 -0.15
N THR A 87 -6.51 -1.61 0.06
CA THR A 87 -7.66 -1.00 0.71
C THR A 87 -7.43 -0.95 2.22
N LEU A 88 -7.42 0.25 2.78
CA LEU A 88 -7.55 0.47 4.21
C LEU A 88 -8.98 0.86 4.56
N HIS A 89 -9.46 0.31 5.67
CA HIS A 89 -10.76 0.65 6.23
C HIS A 89 -10.52 1.60 7.41
N ARG A 90 -11.04 2.82 7.30
CA ARG A 90 -10.96 3.86 8.33
C ARG A 90 -12.23 3.74 9.18
N GLY A 91 -12.14 2.98 10.27
CA GLY A 91 -13.28 2.75 11.16
C GLY A 91 -13.40 1.30 11.63
N MET A 92 -12.53 0.93 12.56
CA MET A 92 -12.83 -0.08 13.58
C MET A 92 -12.22 0.38 14.91
N GLU A 93 -12.44 1.65 15.24
CA GLU A 93 -12.33 2.12 16.63
C GLU A 93 -13.60 1.66 17.35
N HIS A 94 -13.62 0.39 17.76
CA HIS A 94 -14.44 -0.24 18.80
C HIS A 94 -14.25 -1.77 18.66
N LEU A 95 -13.01 -2.24 18.79
CA LEU A 95 -12.82 -3.51 19.46
C LEU A 95 -12.83 -3.15 20.94
N ASP A 96 -13.98 -3.28 21.57
CA ASP A 96 -14.05 -3.38 23.02
C ASP A 96 -13.20 -4.61 23.36
N PHE A 97 -11.93 -4.35 23.71
CA PHE A 97 -11.06 -5.35 24.30
C PHE A 97 -11.68 -5.62 25.66
N ASP A 98 -12.47 -6.69 25.78
CA ASP A 98 -12.84 -7.23 27.08
C ASP A 98 -11.53 -7.60 27.78
N GLU A 99 -11.10 -6.74 28.70
CA GLU A 99 -9.90 -6.86 29.53
C GLU A 99 -10.01 -8.05 30.54
N ASP A 100 -11.08 -8.85 30.45
CA ASP A 100 -11.44 -9.94 31.37
C ASP A 100 -11.03 -11.35 30.89
N LEU A 101 -10.33 -11.49 29.76
CA LEU A 101 -9.89 -12.80 29.23
C LEU A 101 -8.41 -13.12 29.49
N VAL A 102 -7.77 -12.48 30.46
CA VAL A 102 -6.53 -13.02 31.05
C VAL A 102 -6.93 -13.96 32.19
N LYS A 103 -7.38 -15.17 31.83
CA LYS A 103 -7.49 -16.27 32.79
C LYS A 103 -6.16 -17.01 32.79
N ASP A 104 -5.54 -17.02 33.96
CA ASP A 104 -4.37 -17.81 34.34
C ASP A 104 -4.47 -19.23 33.78
N GLU A 105 -3.58 -19.61 32.85
CA GLU A 105 -3.24 -21.02 32.64
C GLU A 105 -2.01 -21.32 33.49
N GLU A 106 -2.30 -21.85 34.67
CA GLU A 106 -1.37 -22.46 35.60
C GLU A 106 -0.52 -23.54 34.91
N GLU A 107 0.75 -23.57 35.29
CA GLU A 107 1.72 -24.63 35.01
C GLU A 107 1.12 -26.02 35.31
N LEU A 108 1.23 -26.94 34.36
CA LEU A 108 1.17 -28.37 34.65
C LEU A 108 2.50 -29.00 34.20
N ASP A 109 3.32 -29.30 35.21
CA ASP A 109 4.37 -30.31 35.21
C ASP A 109 3.80 -31.62 34.65
N GLU A 110 4.43 -32.18 33.62
CA GLU A 110 4.25 -33.59 33.29
C GLU A 110 5.53 -34.33 33.73
N GLU A 111 5.39 -35.00 34.88
CA GLU A 111 6.30 -35.98 35.43
C GLU A 111 6.51 -37.18 34.46
N GLU A 112 7.67 -37.78 34.60
CA GLU A 112 8.14 -39.02 33.95
C GLU A 112 7.16 -40.19 34.09
N GLU A 113 6.99 -41.00 33.04
CA GLU A 113 6.81 -42.46 33.19
C GLU A 113 7.56 -43.23 32.08
N GLU A 114 8.41 -44.15 32.54
CA GLU A 114 9.02 -45.26 31.80
C GLU A 114 7.98 -46.33 31.38
N GLU A 115 8.44 -47.28 30.54
CA GLU A 115 7.87 -48.58 30.10
C GLU A 115 7.55 -48.59 28.59
N GLU A 116 8.14 -49.42 27.72
CA GLU A 116 8.66 -50.80 27.82
C GLU A 116 10.06 -51.01 27.17
#